data_AF-A0A251X3G8-F1
#
_entry.id   AF-A0A251X3G8-F1
#
_cell.length_a   1.000
_cell.length_b   1.000
_cell.length_c   1.000
_cell.angle_alpha   90.00
_cell.angle_beta   90.00
_cell.angle_gamma   90.00
#
_symmetry.space_group_name_H-M   'P 1'
#
loop_
_entity.id
_entity.type
_entity.pdbx_description
1 polymer ?
#
loop_
_entity_poly.entity_id
_entity_poly.type
_entity_poly.pdbx_seq_one_letter_code
_entity_poly.pdbx_strand_id
1 'polypeptide(L)'
;MEKTKRKIYKIGLFGYSGSGKSCILTALGMPRRPSPSGLSALWLPMGELDNSEHSNRLKAGKQWLEAAITQITKGEVPPPTAISDQFIFEYEFGTPEGRTFRIDIFDYSGELLNTRVDESQIAQNLRKIFSELDGILILAEAPNRQANSRDNEQTYHNIYGLSRVFAQVRSHKQEGANFDMPVAMVVNKWDRWSPDFKPLPSCPVPSFRSSNPNIDLTRPVKIPKNRFNFPVQKKLLDEFIGDQKNPAHKGLYDTLCNVMSQGNFELFPNQCFWQQSSGKYR
;
A
#
# COMPACT_ATOMS: atom_id res chain seq x y z
N MET A 1 15.07 -11.60 36.86
CA MET A 1 13.88 -11.69 35.99
C MET A 1 14.33 -11.46 34.57
N GLU A 2 14.33 -12.51 33.76
CA GLU A 2 14.69 -12.44 32.34
C GLU A 2 13.58 -11.66 31.61
N LYS A 3 13.90 -10.52 30.98
CA LYS A 3 12.92 -9.79 30.17
C LYS A 3 12.58 -10.68 28.97
N THR A 4 11.40 -11.30 28.97
CA THR A 4 10.87 -12.00 27.80
C THR A 4 10.88 -11.05 26.62
N LYS A 5 11.66 -11.40 25.59
CA LYS A 5 11.78 -10.62 24.35
C LYS A 5 10.39 -10.49 23.72
N ARG A 6 9.91 -9.25 23.57
CA ARG A 6 8.61 -8.96 22.98
C ARG A 6 8.57 -9.45 21.53
N LYS A 7 7.50 -10.16 21.14
CA LYS A 7 7.32 -10.62 19.75
C LYS A 7 7.21 -9.41 18.80
N ILE A 8 7.90 -9.51 17.67
CA ILE A 8 7.76 -8.59 16.54
C ILE A 8 7.01 -9.35 15.44
N TYR A 9 5.92 -8.79 14.95
CA TYR A 9 5.12 -9.37 13.87
C TYR A 9 5.64 -8.87 12.52
N LYS A 10 5.72 -9.75 11.53
CA LYS A 10 6.22 -9.43 10.19
C LYS A 10 5.07 -9.34 9.20
N ILE A 11 4.80 -8.15 8.67
CA ILE A 11 3.71 -7.90 7.74
C ILE A 11 4.26 -7.52 6.38
N GLY A 12 3.88 -8.25 5.34
CA GLY A 12 4.22 -7.89 3.96
C GLY A 12 3.22 -6.90 3.38
N LEU A 13 3.72 -5.78 2.86
CA LEU A 13 2.94 -4.77 2.16
C LEU A 13 3.00 -4.99 0.66
N PHE A 14 1.86 -5.34 0.06
CA PHE A 14 1.75 -5.63 -1.38
C PHE A 14 0.83 -4.64 -2.07
N GLY A 15 1.05 -4.42 -3.35
CA GLY A 15 0.20 -3.57 -4.18
C GLY A 15 0.93 -3.14 -5.43
N TYR A 16 0.18 -2.85 -6.49
CA TYR A 16 0.77 -2.39 -7.75
C TYR A 16 1.52 -1.07 -7.59
N SER A 17 2.35 -0.75 -8.59
CA SER A 17 2.92 0.59 -8.68
C SER A 17 1.80 1.63 -8.71
N GLY A 18 2.00 2.74 -7.99
CA GLY A 18 0.99 3.77 -7.85
C GLY A 18 -0.04 3.54 -6.74
N SER A 19 -0.19 2.33 -6.16
CA SER A 19 -1.26 2.05 -5.19
C SER A 19 -1.18 2.82 -3.86
N GLY A 20 -0.12 3.60 -3.66
CA GLY A 20 0.09 4.46 -2.49
C GLY A 20 0.78 3.77 -1.31
N LYS A 21 1.50 2.66 -1.54
CA LYS A 21 2.31 1.99 -0.50
C LYS A 21 3.26 2.96 0.20
N SER A 22 4.07 3.66 -0.59
CA SER A 22 5.00 4.68 -0.13
C SER A 22 4.28 5.75 0.70
N CYS A 23 3.15 6.27 0.21
CA CYS A 23 2.36 7.26 0.93
C CYS A 23 1.83 6.75 2.27
N ILE A 24 1.33 5.51 2.36
CA ILE A 24 0.84 4.94 3.63
C ILE A 24 1.98 4.75 4.63
N LEU A 25 3.11 4.21 4.20
CA LEU A 25 4.30 4.03 5.04
C LEU A 25 4.79 5.38 5.56
N THR A 26 4.97 6.36 4.66
CA THR A 26 5.36 7.72 5.04
C THR A 26 4.37 8.33 6.00
N ALA A 27 3.07 8.22 5.73
CA ALA A 27 2.05 8.73 6.62
C ALA A 27 2.22 8.12 8.01
N LEU A 28 2.37 6.79 8.13
CA LEU A 28 2.50 6.10 9.42
C LEU A 28 3.73 6.56 10.21
N GLY A 29 4.80 6.96 9.51
CA GLY A 29 6.01 7.51 10.11
C GLY A 29 5.94 8.98 10.53
N MET A 30 4.94 9.74 10.05
CA MET A 30 4.81 11.15 10.38
C MET A 30 4.26 11.37 11.81
N PRO A 31 4.66 12.46 12.49
CA PRO A 31 4.08 12.84 13.77
C PRO A 31 2.56 13.01 13.69
N ARG A 32 1.88 12.44 14.67
CA ARG A 32 0.43 12.25 14.70
C ARG A 32 -0.08 12.44 16.13
N ARG A 33 -1.20 13.14 16.31
CA ARG A 33 -2.03 13.09 17.52
C ARG A 33 -2.65 11.69 17.62
N PRO A 34 -2.97 11.20 18.82
CA PRO A 34 -3.68 9.94 18.99
C PRO A 34 -5.01 9.92 18.21
N SER A 35 -5.39 8.76 17.69
CA SER A 35 -6.75 8.59 17.13
C SER A 35 -7.79 8.90 18.20
N PRO A 36 -8.93 9.54 17.85
CA PRO A 36 -10.08 9.62 18.75
C PRO A 36 -10.52 8.25 19.29
N SER A 37 -10.24 7.18 18.54
CA SER A 37 -10.51 5.80 18.95
C SER A 37 -9.43 5.18 19.85
N GLY A 38 -8.43 5.96 20.31
CA GLY A 38 -7.33 5.49 21.14
C GLY A 38 -6.28 4.62 20.41
N LEU A 39 -6.40 4.47 19.09
CA LEU A 39 -5.40 3.80 18.27
C LEU A 39 -4.18 4.70 18.03
N SER A 40 -2.98 4.11 18.07
CA SER A 40 -1.73 4.81 17.76
C SER A 40 -0.84 4.00 16.84
N ALA A 41 0.00 4.70 16.08
CA ALA A 41 1.08 4.14 15.30
C ALA A 41 2.30 5.04 15.53
N LEU A 42 3.37 4.47 16.04
CA LEU A 42 4.64 5.15 16.29
C LEU A 42 5.71 4.46 15.48
N TRP A 43 6.34 5.17 14.55
CA TRP A 43 7.55 4.69 13.93
C TRP A 43 8.69 4.70 14.94
N LEU A 44 9.35 3.55 15.11
CA LEU A 44 10.35 3.38 16.14
C LEU A 44 11.74 3.78 15.63
N PRO A 45 12.51 4.57 16.41
CA PRO A 45 13.91 4.80 16.09
C PRO A 45 14.68 3.48 16.22
N MET A 46 15.61 3.25 15.29
CA MET A 46 16.45 2.06 15.30
C MET A 46 17.23 1.94 16.61
N GLY A 47 17.18 0.77 17.25
CA GLY A 47 18.01 0.45 18.41
C GLY A 47 19.49 0.27 18.03
N GLU A 48 20.28 -0.32 18.91
CA GLU A 48 21.65 -0.76 18.56
C GLU A 48 21.57 -1.81 17.46
N LEU A 49 22.00 -1.43 16.27
CA LEU A 49 21.97 -2.28 15.10
C LEU A 49 23.27 -3.04 14.97
N ASP A 50 23.15 -4.36 14.89
CA ASP A 50 24.25 -5.21 14.44
C ASP A 50 24.51 -5.04 12.93
N ASN A 51 25.50 -5.75 12.41
CA ASN A 51 25.81 -5.79 10.98
C ASN A 51 24.95 -6.83 10.22
N SER A 52 23.79 -7.23 10.76
CA SER A 52 22.90 -8.17 10.08
C SER A 52 22.25 -7.54 8.84
N GLU A 53 21.84 -8.39 7.90
CA GLU A 53 21.10 -7.94 6.71
C GLU A 53 19.80 -7.22 7.09
N HIS A 54 19.09 -7.71 8.12
CA HIS A 54 17.88 -7.08 8.64
C HIS A 54 18.16 -5.65 9.15
N SER A 55 19.21 -5.47 9.94
CA SER A 55 19.67 -4.16 10.41
C SER A 55 20.05 -3.21 9.27
N ASN A 56 20.68 -3.71 8.21
CA ASN A 56 21.00 -2.90 7.03
C ASN A 56 19.74 -2.47 6.27
N ARG A 57 18.74 -3.35 6.13
CA ARG A 57 17.44 -3.02 5.53
C ARG A 57 16.64 -2.01 6.36
N LEU A 58 16.71 -2.09 7.69
CA LEU A 58 16.14 -1.08 8.59
C LEU A 58 16.83 0.28 8.42
N LYS A 59 18.17 0.33 8.35
CA LYS A 59 18.94 1.57 8.09
C LYS A 59 18.51 2.23 6.77
N ALA A 60 18.43 1.44 5.71
CA ALA A 60 18.01 1.93 4.41
C ALA A 60 16.56 2.40 4.42
N GLY A 61 15.65 1.63 5.04
CA GLY A 61 14.25 1.99 5.22
C GLY A 61 14.08 3.30 5.98
N LYS A 62 14.84 3.50 7.06
CA LYS A 62 14.85 4.77 7.82
C LYS A 62 15.23 5.96 6.93
N GLN A 63 16.37 5.88 6.24
CA GLN A 63 16.84 6.96 5.38
C GLN A 63 15.82 7.30 4.29
N TRP A 64 15.24 6.26 3.68
CA TRP A 64 14.18 6.42 2.69
C TRP A 64 12.94 7.08 3.29
N LEU A 65 12.51 6.66 4.49
CA LEU A 65 11.32 7.20 5.15
C LEU A 65 11.49 8.67 5.53
N GLU A 66 12.65 9.06 6.08
CA GLU A 66 12.97 10.44 6.43
C GLU A 66 12.94 11.35 5.18
N ALA A 67 13.49 10.87 4.06
CA ALA A 67 13.44 11.58 2.79
C ALA A 67 12.01 11.69 2.26
N ALA A 68 11.21 10.63 2.37
CA ALA A 68 9.81 10.61 1.96
C ALA A 68 8.94 11.55 2.82
N ILE A 69 9.15 11.57 4.14
CA ILE A 69 8.48 12.50 5.07
C ILE A 69 8.82 13.94 4.69
N THR A 70 10.09 14.22 4.39
CA THR A 70 10.54 15.55 3.96
C THR A 70 9.84 15.99 2.68
N GLN A 71 9.66 15.10 1.71
CA GLN A 71 8.97 15.40 0.45
C GLN A 71 7.47 15.63 0.65
N ILE A 72 6.77 14.76 1.38
CA ILE A 72 5.36 15.00 1.72
C ILE A 72 5.21 16.32 2.46
N THR A 73 6.10 16.62 3.41
CA THR A 73 6.06 17.90 4.15
C THR A 73 6.25 19.13 3.24
N LYS A 74 6.77 18.96 2.01
CA LYS A 74 6.87 20.00 0.98
C LYS A 74 5.72 19.99 -0.03
N GLY A 75 4.73 19.11 0.14
CA GLY A 75 3.65 18.89 -0.82
C GLY A 75 4.07 18.06 -2.05
N GLU A 76 5.22 17.39 -1.98
CA GLU A 76 5.76 16.55 -3.06
C GLU A 76 5.37 15.08 -2.88
N VAL A 77 5.27 14.34 -4.00
CA VAL A 77 5.00 12.90 -3.97
C VAL A 77 6.32 12.15 -3.73
N PRO A 78 6.42 11.27 -2.72
CA PRO A 78 7.62 10.47 -2.48
C PRO A 78 8.03 9.65 -3.71
N PRO A 79 9.34 9.42 -3.90
CA PRO A 79 9.80 8.58 -4.99
C PRO A 79 9.32 7.15 -4.79
N PRO A 80 9.03 6.41 -5.88
CA PRO A 80 8.75 5.00 -5.77
C PRO A 80 9.96 4.24 -5.21
N THR A 81 9.70 3.23 -4.38
CA THR A 81 10.70 2.27 -3.92
C THR A 81 11.34 1.57 -5.13
N ALA A 82 12.67 1.53 -5.19
CA ALA A 82 13.37 0.82 -6.26
C ALA A 82 13.11 -0.69 -6.17
N ILE A 83 13.17 -1.37 -7.31
CA ILE A 83 12.78 -2.79 -7.44
C ILE A 83 13.69 -3.72 -6.63
N SER A 84 14.97 -3.36 -6.51
CA SER A 84 15.98 -4.09 -5.75
C SER A 84 15.83 -3.97 -4.24
N ASP A 85 15.06 -2.98 -3.77
CA ASP A 85 15.11 -2.56 -2.39
C ASP A 85 13.97 -3.19 -1.61
N GLN A 86 14.31 -3.99 -0.61
CA GLN A 86 13.35 -4.52 0.37
C GLN A 86 13.55 -3.74 1.67
N PHE A 87 12.84 -2.63 1.80
CA PHE A 87 12.85 -1.84 3.03
C PHE A 87 12.03 -2.50 4.12
N ILE A 88 12.53 -2.40 5.35
CA ILE A 88 11.82 -2.80 6.56
C ILE A 88 11.55 -1.54 7.36
N PHE A 89 10.31 -1.40 7.82
CA PHE A 89 9.88 -0.28 8.64
C PHE A 89 9.29 -0.82 9.94
N GLU A 90 9.93 -0.52 11.07
CA GLU A 90 9.47 -0.98 12.37
C GLU A 90 8.54 0.05 13.03
N TYR A 91 7.34 -0.40 13.38
CA TYR A 91 6.32 0.42 14.04
C TYR A 91 5.89 -0.22 15.36
N GLU A 92 5.49 0.61 16.31
CA GLU A 92 4.67 0.23 17.45
C GLU A 92 3.23 0.70 17.25
N PHE A 93 2.29 -0.24 17.28
CA PHE A 93 0.85 0.05 17.24
C PHE A 93 0.25 -0.10 18.63
N GLY A 94 -0.50 0.90 19.08
CA GLY A 94 -1.23 0.88 20.34
C GLY A 94 -2.74 0.70 20.16
N THR A 95 -3.38 -0.02 21.09
CA THR A 95 -4.83 -0.16 21.18
C THR A 95 -5.42 0.71 22.29
N PRO A 96 -6.71 1.06 22.21
CA PRO A 96 -7.40 1.79 23.29
C PRO A 96 -7.33 1.09 24.66
N GLU A 97 -7.16 -0.23 24.72
CA GLU A 97 -6.97 -0.98 25.98
C GLU A 97 -5.53 -0.91 26.53
N GLY A 98 -4.65 -0.11 25.91
CA GLY A 98 -3.26 0.05 26.30
C GLY A 98 -2.34 -1.09 25.87
N ARG A 99 -2.80 -2.02 25.03
CA ARG A 99 -1.94 -3.06 24.45
C ARG A 99 -1.11 -2.47 23.33
N THR A 100 0.14 -2.92 23.20
CA THR A 100 1.04 -2.47 22.14
C THR A 100 1.62 -3.64 21.36
N PHE A 101 1.76 -3.49 20.05
CA PHE A 101 2.32 -4.49 19.13
C PHE A 101 3.50 -3.89 18.36
N ARG A 102 4.63 -4.61 18.30
CA ARG A 102 5.75 -4.24 17.41
C ARG A 102 5.57 -4.97 16.09
N ILE A 103 5.66 -4.22 15.00
CA ILE A 103 5.39 -4.72 13.65
C ILE A 103 6.49 -4.24 12.72
N ASP A 104 7.14 -5.18 12.05
CA ASP A 104 7.98 -4.94 10.89
C ASP A 104 7.10 -4.98 9.64
N ILE A 105 7.04 -3.86 8.92
CA ILE A 105 6.37 -3.80 7.62
C ILE A 105 7.42 -3.89 6.52
N PHE A 106 7.28 -4.88 5.65
CA PHE A 106 8.15 -5.12 4.51
C PHE A 106 7.49 -4.54 3.26
N ASP A 107 8.08 -3.51 2.65
CA ASP A 107 7.57 -2.95 1.39
C ASP A 107 8.01 -3.83 0.21
N TYR A 108 7.06 -4.54 -0.37
CA TYR A 108 7.30 -5.33 -1.56
C TYR A 108 6.89 -4.52 -2.79
N SER A 109 7.87 -4.26 -3.67
CA SER A 109 7.62 -3.58 -4.94
C SER A 109 6.52 -4.28 -5.74
N GLY A 110 5.70 -3.48 -6.42
CA GLY A 110 4.57 -3.97 -7.23
C GLY A 110 4.99 -4.87 -8.40
N GLU A 111 6.29 -4.96 -8.68
CA GLU A 111 6.81 -5.84 -9.72
C GLU A 111 6.77 -7.32 -9.37
N LEU A 112 6.66 -7.68 -8.09
CA LEU A 112 6.39 -9.08 -7.68
C LEU A 112 5.02 -9.58 -8.18
N LEU A 113 4.19 -8.67 -8.69
CA LEU A 113 2.89 -8.93 -9.30
C LEU A 113 2.93 -8.78 -10.83
N ASN A 114 4.10 -8.52 -11.41
CA ASN A 114 4.27 -8.29 -12.84
C ASN A 114 4.37 -9.64 -13.56
N THR A 115 3.30 -9.98 -14.31
CA THR A 115 3.09 -11.28 -14.97
C THR A 115 3.99 -11.53 -16.18
N ARG A 116 5.08 -10.77 -16.34
CA ARG A 116 6.04 -10.95 -17.45
C ARG A 116 7.08 -12.05 -17.17
N VAL A 117 7.20 -12.46 -15.91
CA VAL A 117 8.05 -13.59 -15.48
C VAL A 117 7.21 -14.87 -15.47
N ASP A 118 7.86 -16.02 -15.60
CA ASP A 118 7.22 -17.33 -15.46
C ASP A 118 6.40 -17.41 -14.15
N GLU A 119 5.11 -17.70 -14.30
CA GLU A 119 4.15 -17.79 -13.19
C GLU A 119 4.61 -18.81 -12.12
N SER A 120 5.33 -19.86 -12.52
CA SER A 120 5.84 -20.88 -11.60
C SER A 120 6.91 -20.32 -10.64
N GLN A 121 7.81 -19.46 -11.15
CA GLN A 121 8.90 -18.87 -10.40
C GLN A 121 8.41 -17.76 -9.48
N ILE A 122 7.43 -16.96 -9.94
CA ILE A 122 6.75 -15.97 -9.08
C ILE A 122 6.12 -16.67 -7.88
N ALA A 123 5.40 -17.77 -8.10
CA ALA A 123 4.75 -18.50 -7.01
C ALA A 123 5.74 -19.09 -6.00
N GLN A 124 6.89 -19.61 -6.46
CA GLN A 124 7.95 -20.10 -5.57
C GLN A 124 8.56 -18.97 -4.72
N ASN A 125 8.88 -17.84 -5.35
CA ASN A 125 9.44 -16.67 -4.64
C ASN A 125 8.46 -16.13 -3.60
N LEU A 126 7.18 -16.01 -3.95
CA LEU A 126 6.14 -15.56 -3.03
C LEU A 126 5.94 -16.53 -1.88
N ARG A 127 6.00 -17.85 -2.10
CA ARG A 127 5.94 -18.82 -1.01
C ARG A 127 7.10 -18.68 -0.04
N LYS A 128 8.32 -18.49 -0.55
CA LYS A 128 9.49 -18.23 0.30
C LYS A 128 9.26 -16.98 1.15
N ILE A 129 8.84 -15.87 0.53
CA ILE A 129 8.51 -14.63 1.24
C ILE A 129 7.44 -14.88 2.31
N PHE A 130 6.34 -15.55 1.94
CA PHE A 130 5.21 -15.78 2.83
C PHE A 130 5.52 -16.70 4.00
N SER A 131 6.50 -17.61 3.86
CA SER A 131 6.97 -18.44 4.97
C SER A 131 7.63 -17.65 6.10
N GLU A 132 8.03 -16.39 5.82
CA GLU A 132 8.69 -15.50 6.78
C GLU A 132 7.73 -14.46 7.38
N LEU A 133 6.49 -14.36 6.89
CA LEU A 133 5.52 -13.35 7.30
C LEU A 133 4.49 -13.92 8.28
N ASP A 134 4.04 -13.08 9.22
CA ASP A 134 2.88 -13.35 10.09
C ASP A 134 1.56 -12.89 9.45
N GLY A 135 1.61 -12.03 8.44
CA GLY A 135 0.42 -11.48 7.78
C GLY A 135 0.71 -10.68 6.51
N ILE A 136 -0.35 -10.41 5.74
CA ILE A 136 -0.27 -9.67 4.48
C ILE A 136 -1.23 -8.48 4.51
N LEU A 137 -0.73 -7.33 4.07
CA LEU A 137 -1.51 -6.13 3.79
C LEU A 137 -1.45 -5.81 2.30
N ILE A 138 -2.60 -5.81 1.63
CA ILE A 138 -2.72 -5.49 0.19
C ILE A 138 -3.30 -4.09 0.02
N LEU A 139 -2.60 -3.20 -0.68
CA LEU A 139 -3.11 -1.92 -1.13
C LEU A 139 -3.62 -2.03 -2.56
N ALA A 140 -4.94 -1.89 -2.72
CA ALA A 140 -5.63 -1.78 -3.98
C ALA A 140 -6.00 -0.31 -4.26
N GLU A 141 -6.07 0.10 -5.52
CA GLU A 141 -6.60 1.42 -5.85
C GLU A 141 -8.11 1.38 -6.00
N ALA A 142 -8.80 2.39 -5.48
CA ALA A 142 -10.17 2.67 -5.85
C ALA A 142 -10.20 3.08 -7.34
N PRO A 143 -11.15 2.56 -8.14
CA PRO A 143 -11.40 3.05 -9.49
C PRO A 143 -11.68 4.55 -9.46
N ASN A 144 -11.37 5.29 -10.53
CA ASN A 144 -11.69 6.71 -10.62
C ASN A 144 -13.00 6.91 -11.39
N ARG A 145 -14.05 7.41 -10.74
CA ARG A 145 -15.37 7.64 -11.37
C ARG A 145 -15.32 8.56 -12.58
N GLN A 146 -14.38 9.51 -12.59
CA GLN A 146 -14.24 10.52 -13.63
C GLN A 146 -13.17 10.16 -14.67
N ALA A 147 -12.40 9.09 -14.45
CA ALA A 147 -11.39 8.69 -15.42
C ALA A 147 -12.02 7.99 -16.63
N ASN A 148 -11.29 8.02 -17.74
CA ASN A 148 -11.66 7.30 -18.93
C ASN A 148 -11.73 5.79 -18.63
N SER A 149 -12.53 5.06 -19.42
CA SER A 149 -12.73 3.61 -19.25
C SER A 149 -11.41 2.83 -19.13
N ARG A 150 -10.37 3.24 -19.87
CA ARG A 150 -9.03 2.60 -19.88
C ARG A 150 -8.30 2.63 -18.54
N ASP A 151 -8.35 3.75 -17.82
CA ASP A 151 -7.64 3.87 -16.54
C ASP A 151 -8.29 2.98 -15.48
N ASN A 152 -9.62 2.94 -15.49
CA ASN A 152 -10.39 2.05 -14.63
C ASN A 152 -10.18 0.57 -15.01
N GLU A 153 -10.13 0.24 -16.30
CA GLU A 153 -9.78 -1.12 -16.76
C GLU A 153 -8.44 -1.58 -16.18
N GLN A 154 -7.41 -0.71 -16.19
CA GLN A 154 -6.12 -1.05 -15.59
C GLN A 154 -6.23 -1.30 -14.08
N THR A 155 -7.02 -0.52 -13.35
CA THR A 155 -7.26 -0.75 -11.91
C THR A 155 -7.91 -2.11 -11.64
N TYR A 156 -8.96 -2.48 -12.39
CA TYR A 156 -9.59 -3.80 -12.24
C TYR A 156 -8.64 -4.93 -12.65
N HIS A 157 -7.87 -4.75 -13.73
CA HIS A 157 -6.85 -5.71 -14.16
C HIS A 157 -5.80 -5.95 -13.08
N ASN A 158 -5.36 -4.89 -12.40
CA ASN A 158 -4.44 -4.98 -11.27
C ASN A 158 -5.05 -5.80 -10.13
N ILE A 159 -6.25 -5.46 -9.65
CA ILE A 159 -6.93 -6.20 -8.57
C ILE A 159 -7.11 -7.69 -8.93
N TYR A 160 -7.49 -7.95 -10.18
CA TYR A 160 -7.63 -9.32 -10.67
C TYR A 160 -6.27 -10.05 -10.73
N GLY A 161 -5.22 -9.39 -11.20
CA GLY A 161 -3.85 -9.93 -11.21
C GLY A 161 -3.38 -10.34 -9.81
N LEU A 162 -3.62 -9.49 -8.81
CA LEU A 162 -3.41 -9.83 -7.40
C LEU A 162 -4.17 -11.10 -7.01
N SER A 163 -5.47 -11.17 -7.27
CA SER A 163 -6.29 -12.33 -6.91
C SER A 163 -5.77 -13.64 -7.54
N ARG A 164 -5.29 -13.58 -8.80
CA ARG A 164 -4.70 -14.73 -9.49
C ARG A 164 -3.40 -15.18 -8.83
N VAL A 165 -2.50 -14.24 -8.55
CA VAL A 165 -1.22 -14.54 -7.89
C VAL A 165 -1.46 -15.23 -6.55
N PHE A 166 -2.37 -14.71 -5.72
CA PHE A 166 -2.72 -15.34 -4.45
C PHE A 166 -3.40 -16.71 -4.60
N ALA A 167 -4.28 -16.88 -5.60
CA ALA A 167 -4.87 -18.17 -5.90
C ALA A 167 -3.82 -19.21 -6.32
N GLN A 168 -2.80 -18.81 -7.09
CA GLN A 168 -1.70 -19.69 -7.52
C GLN A 168 -0.79 -20.12 -6.38
N VAL A 169 -0.52 -19.19 -5.45
CA VAL A 169 0.21 -19.53 -4.22
C VAL A 169 -0.54 -20.61 -3.44
N ARG A 170 -1.89 -20.53 -3.37
CA ARG A 170 -2.75 -21.49 -2.67
C ARG A 170 -2.98 -22.82 -3.42
N SER A 171 -3.01 -22.82 -4.76
CA SER A 171 -3.49 -23.97 -5.56
C SER A 171 -2.44 -25.01 -5.90
N HIS A 172 -1.14 -24.69 -5.83
CA HIS A 172 -0.12 -25.74 -5.93
C HIS A 172 -0.20 -26.61 -4.68
N LYS A 173 -0.80 -27.80 -4.87
CA LYS A 173 -0.89 -28.94 -3.96
C LYS A 173 0.22 -28.90 -2.90
N GLN A 174 -0.11 -28.39 -1.72
CA GLN A 174 0.71 -28.62 -0.55
C GLN A 174 0.26 -29.95 0.07
N GLU A 175 1.11 -30.96 -0.06
CA GLU A 175 1.31 -31.91 1.03
C GLU A 175 1.96 -31.11 2.18
N GLY A 176 1.15 -30.52 3.07
CA GLY A 176 1.63 -29.87 4.28
C GLY A 176 1.25 -28.39 4.41
N ALA A 177 0.33 -28.14 5.35
CA ALA A 177 -0.17 -26.86 5.86
C ALA A 177 -0.98 -26.01 4.86
N ASN A 178 -2.28 -25.85 5.15
CA ASN A 178 -3.08 -24.79 4.53
C ASN A 178 -2.38 -23.44 4.69
N PHE A 179 -2.37 -22.63 3.64
CA PHE A 179 -1.92 -21.24 3.69
C PHE A 179 -2.89 -20.40 4.55
N ASP A 180 -2.74 -20.48 5.87
CA ASP A 180 -3.61 -19.86 6.87
C ASP A 180 -3.11 -18.48 7.33
N MET A 181 -2.40 -17.78 6.43
CA MET A 181 -1.89 -16.45 6.75
C MET A 181 -3.01 -15.40 6.65
N PRO A 182 -3.21 -14.55 7.67
CA PRO A 182 -4.19 -13.47 7.60
C PRO A 182 -3.85 -12.48 6.48
N VAL A 183 -4.88 -12.11 5.71
CA VAL A 183 -4.79 -11.13 4.63
C VAL A 183 -5.78 -10.01 4.88
N ALA A 184 -5.28 -8.77 4.91
CA ALA A 184 -6.10 -7.57 4.93
C ALA A 184 -5.93 -6.82 3.60
N MET A 185 -7.02 -6.28 3.05
CA MET A 185 -7.00 -5.44 1.86
C MET A 185 -7.47 -4.03 2.21
N VAL A 186 -6.69 -3.04 1.80
CA VAL A 186 -6.99 -1.61 1.92
C VAL A 186 -7.23 -1.06 0.53
N VAL A 187 -8.45 -0.59 0.28
CA VAL A 187 -8.77 0.15 -0.94
C VAL A 187 -8.40 1.62 -0.71
N ASN A 188 -7.30 2.03 -1.33
CA ASN A 188 -6.70 3.34 -1.23
C ASN A 188 -7.20 4.29 -2.34
N LYS A 189 -6.92 5.59 -2.23
CA LYS A 189 -7.35 6.65 -3.17
C LYS A 189 -8.86 6.77 -3.31
N TRP A 190 -9.58 6.49 -2.23
CA TRP A 190 -11.03 6.50 -2.25
C TRP A 190 -11.62 7.89 -2.42
N ASP A 191 -10.85 8.94 -2.12
CA ASP A 191 -11.17 10.32 -2.45
C ASP A 191 -11.65 10.49 -3.90
N ARG A 192 -11.21 9.64 -4.84
CA ARG A 192 -11.72 9.55 -6.23
C ARG A 192 -13.22 9.31 -6.38
N TRP A 193 -13.88 8.81 -5.34
CA TRP A 193 -15.33 8.55 -5.31
C TRP A 193 -16.12 9.71 -4.70
N SER A 194 -15.45 10.73 -4.17
CA SER A 194 -16.10 11.95 -3.70
C SER A 194 -16.71 12.71 -4.90
N PRO A 195 -17.95 13.25 -4.77
CA PRO A 195 -18.55 14.12 -5.79
C PRO A 195 -17.67 15.33 -6.13
N ASP A 196 -16.91 15.81 -5.15
CA ASP A 196 -16.08 17.01 -5.24
C ASP A 196 -14.66 16.71 -5.72
N PHE A 197 -14.33 15.45 -6.01
CA PHE A 197 -13.02 15.09 -6.54
C PHE A 197 -12.79 15.80 -7.87
N LYS A 198 -11.75 16.62 -7.94
CA LYS A 198 -11.22 17.16 -9.19
C LYS A 198 -9.83 16.59 -9.34
N PRO A 199 -9.56 15.72 -10.34
CA PRO A 199 -8.21 15.27 -10.59
C PRO A 199 -7.35 16.51 -10.82
N LEU A 200 -6.22 16.61 -10.10
CA LEU A 200 -5.24 17.65 -10.41
C LEU A 200 -4.84 17.50 -11.89
N PRO A 201 -4.61 18.62 -12.61
CA PRO A 201 -4.01 18.56 -13.94
C PRO A 201 -2.75 17.70 -13.80
N SER A 202 -2.71 16.61 -14.56
CA SER A 202 -1.73 15.53 -14.42
C SER A 202 -0.34 16.10 -14.18
N CYS A 203 0.24 15.86 -13.00
CA CYS A 203 1.69 15.91 -12.88
C CYS A 203 2.22 14.99 -13.99
N PRO A 204 3.10 15.47 -14.89
CA PRO A 204 3.68 14.60 -15.90
C PRO A 204 4.32 13.44 -15.15
N VAL A 205 3.75 12.24 -15.33
CA VAL A 205 4.33 11.01 -14.83
C VAL A 205 5.75 11.00 -15.39
N PRO A 206 6.82 10.97 -14.57
CA PRO A 206 8.15 10.81 -15.10
C PRO A 206 8.11 9.57 -15.97
N SER A 207 8.32 9.75 -17.28
CA SER A 207 8.43 8.62 -18.19
C SER A 207 9.54 7.75 -17.62
N PHE A 208 9.17 6.61 -17.05
CA PHE A 208 10.12 5.68 -16.45
C PHE A 208 10.94 5.12 -17.62
N ARG A 209 12.04 5.80 -17.96
CA ARG A 209 13.02 5.27 -18.90
C ARG A 209 13.74 4.18 -18.15
N SER A 210 13.34 2.93 -18.43
CA SER A 210 14.15 1.78 -18.07
C SER A 210 15.58 2.05 -18.54
N SER A 211 16.56 1.88 -17.65
CA SER A 211 17.98 1.85 -18.02
C SER A 211 18.32 0.66 -18.95
N ASN A 212 17.34 -0.20 -19.23
CA ASN A 212 17.43 -1.28 -20.20
C ASN A 212 16.82 -0.82 -21.54
N PRO A 213 17.63 -0.54 -22.59
CA PRO A 213 17.14 -0.03 -23.88
C PRO A 213 16.20 -0.98 -24.63
N ASN A 214 16.02 -2.21 -24.13
CA ASN A 214 15.09 -3.20 -24.68
C ASN A 214 13.70 -3.22 -24.00
N ILE A 215 13.46 -2.41 -22.97
CA ILE A 215 12.17 -2.39 -22.25
C ILE A 215 11.43 -1.09 -22.54
N ASP A 216 10.61 -1.12 -23.59
CA ASP A 216 9.65 -0.06 -23.90
C ASP A 216 8.41 -0.21 -22.99
N LEU A 217 8.37 0.55 -21.89
CA LEU A 217 7.23 0.63 -20.98
C LEU A 217 6.06 1.46 -21.53
N THR A 218 6.20 2.09 -22.70
CA THR A 218 5.15 2.90 -23.33
C THR A 218 4.24 2.10 -24.27
N ARG A 219 4.60 0.84 -24.57
CA ARG A 219 3.77 -0.05 -25.38
C ARG A 219 2.62 -0.62 -24.55
N PRO A 220 1.35 -0.46 -24.98
CA PRO A 220 0.23 -1.11 -24.33
C PRO A 220 0.43 -2.63 -24.37
N VAL A 221 0.33 -3.27 -23.21
CA VAL A 221 0.32 -4.74 -23.11
C VAL A 221 -0.81 -5.23 -24.01
N LYS A 222 -0.51 -6.05 -25.02
CA LYS A 222 -1.54 -6.71 -25.84
C LYS A 222 -2.31 -7.66 -24.93
N ILE A 223 -3.49 -7.23 -24.49
CA ILE A 223 -4.38 -8.03 -23.64
C ILE A 223 -4.95 -9.17 -24.50
N PRO A 224 -4.71 -10.44 -24.15
CA PRO A 224 -5.35 -11.55 -24.85
C PRO A 224 -6.87 -11.47 -24.65
N LYS A 225 -7.61 -11.34 -25.77
CA LYS A 225 -9.07 -11.13 -25.80
C LYS A 225 -9.91 -12.31 -25.30
N ASN A 226 -9.31 -13.46 -24.99
CA ASN A 226 -10.05 -14.69 -24.73
C ASN A 226 -9.72 -15.29 -23.37
N ARG A 227 -10.82 -15.63 -22.67
CA ARG A 227 -10.92 -16.23 -21.33
C ARG A 227 -10.77 -15.20 -20.22
N PHE A 228 -11.87 -14.64 -19.71
CA PHE A 228 -12.22 -14.51 -18.28
C PHE A 228 -13.40 -13.54 -18.13
N ASN A 229 -14.26 -13.82 -17.14
CA ASN A 229 -15.54 -13.16 -16.93
C ASN A 229 -15.39 -11.80 -16.20
N PHE A 230 -14.54 -10.92 -16.76
CA PHE A 230 -14.25 -9.56 -16.27
C PHE A 230 -15.50 -8.74 -15.84
N PRO A 231 -16.67 -8.88 -16.51
CA PRO A 231 -17.88 -8.18 -16.09
C PRO A 231 -18.36 -8.53 -14.67
N VAL A 232 -18.13 -9.76 -14.21
CA VAL A 232 -18.61 -10.22 -12.90
C VAL A 232 -17.75 -9.66 -11.77
N GLN A 233 -16.42 -9.67 -11.89
CA GLN A 233 -15.56 -9.11 -10.84
C GLN A 233 -15.67 -7.60 -10.75
N LYS A 234 -15.79 -6.93 -11.91
CA LYS A 234 -16.06 -5.49 -11.96
C LYS A 234 -17.35 -5.18 -11.20
N LYS A 235 -18.44 -5.91 -11.50
CA LYS A 235 -19.73 -5.75 -10.83
C LYS A 235 -19.62 -5.96 -9.31
N LEU A 236 -18.94 -7.03 -8.86
CA LEU A 236 -18.76 -7.29 -7.42
C LEU A 236 -17.96 -6.19 -6.71
N LEU A 237 -16.91 -5.66 -7.35
CA LEU A 237 -16.15 -4.55 -6.77
C LEU A 237 -16.97 -3.25 -6.77
N ASP A 238 -17.69 -2.96 -7.85
CA ASP A 238 -18.56 -1.78 -7.95
C ASP A 238 -19.72 -1.85 -6.95
N GLU A 239 -20.31 -3.03 -6.74
CA GLU A 239 -21.32 -3.30 -5.70
C GLU A 239 -20.72 -3.16 -4.29
N PHE A 240 -19.58 -3.80 -4.02
CA PHE A 240 -18.88 -3.67 -2.74
C PHE A 240 -18.56 -2.21 -2.43
N ILE A 241 -18.12 -1.44 -3.42
CA ILE A 241 -17.81 -0.02 -3.27
C ILE A 241 -19.10 0.81 -3.12
N GLY A 242 -20.12 0.53 -3.91
CA GLY A 242 -21.39 1.26 -3.95
C GLY A 242 -22.28 1.05 -2.71
N ASP A 243 -22.19 -0.13 -2.08
CA ASP A 243 -23.01 -0.48 -0.90
C ASP A 243 -22.48 0.12 0.41
N GLN A 244 -21.27 0.68 0.42
CA GLN A 244 -20.71 1.35 1.59
C GLN A 244 -21.37 2.73 1.78
N LYS A 245 -22.47 2.79 2.55
CA LYS A 245 -23.25 4.01 2.87
C LYS A 245 -22.42 5.15 3.48
N ASN A 246 -21.27 4.85 4.05
CA ASN A 246 -20.18 5.77 4.37
C ASN A 246 -18.88 5.07 3.95
N PRO A 247 -17.89 5.79 3.38
CA PRO A 247 -16.63 5.14 3.00
C PRO A 247 -16.06 4.37 4.18
N ALA A 248 -15.59 3.14 3.98
CA ALA A 248 -14.92 2.37 5.03
C ALA A 248 -13.70 3.11 5.63
N HIS A 249 -13.19 4.10 4.90
CA HIS A 249 -12.13 5.03 5.27
C HIS A 249 -12.63 6.47 5.51
N LYS A 250 -13.94 6.75 5.68
CA LYS A 250 -14.34 7.93 6.47
C LYS A 250 -13.74 7.80 7.86
N GLY A 251 -13.72 6.59 8.41
CA GLY A 251 -12.95 6.27 9.61
C GLY A 251 -11.46 6.60 9.47
N LEU A 252 -10.77 6.14 8.42
CA LEU A 252 -9.33 6.44 8.21
C LEU A 252 -9.06 7.92 7.91
N TYR A 253 -9.89 8.57 7.11
CA TYR A 253 -9.83 9.99 6.78
C TYR A 253 -10.11 10.85 8.00
N ASP A 254 -11.25 10.65 8.68
CA ASP A 254 -11.58 11.35 9.92
C ASP A 254 -10.52 11.07 10.98
N THR A 255 -10.01 9.83 11.06
CA THR A 255 -8.87 9.50 11.93
C THR A 255 -7.67 10.34 11.52
N LEU A 256 -7.20 10.29 10.29
CA LEU A 256 -6.05 11.06 9.80
C LEU A 256 -6.23 12.58 9.94
N CYS A 257 -7.42 13.13 9.70
CA CYS A 257 -7.74 14.54 9.89
C CYS A 257 -7.75 14.95 11.37
N ASN A 258 -8.24 14.08 12.26
CA ASN A 258 -8.28 14.36 13.70
C ASN A 258 -6.93 14.09 14.39
N VAL A 259 -6.16 13.16 13.82
CA VAL A 259 -4.85 12.69 14.28
C VAL A 259 -3.76 13.64 13.79
N MET A 260 -3.68 13.97 12.52
CA MET A 260 -2.58 14.82 12.06
C MET A 260 -2.83 16.27 12.50
N SER A 261 -1.76 17.02 12.80
CA SER A 261 -1.92 18.46 12.98
C SER A 261 -2.50 19.04 11.69
N GLN A 262 -3.33 20.07 11.80
CA GLN A 262 -4.01 20.66 10.65
C GLN A 262 -3.03 21.01 9.52
N GLY A 263 -1.85 21.53 9.87
CA GLY A 263 -0.76 21.76 8.94
C GLY A 263 -0.19 20.48 8.30
N ASN A 264 0.01 19.38 9.04
CA ASN A 264 0.58 18.15 8.46
C ASN A 264 -0.40 17.42 7.53
N PHE A 265 -1.71 17.51 7.79
CA PHE A 265 -2.72 16.94 6.90
C PHE A 265 -2.75 17.67 5.55
N GLU A 266 -2.62 18.99 5.56
CA GLU A 266 -2.56 19.87 4.38
C GLU A 266 -1.34 19.62 3.49
N LEU A 267 -0.30 18.99 4.04
CA LEU A 267 0.94 18.66 3.30
C LEU A 267 0.83 17.38 2.49
N PHE A 268 -0.17 16.53 2.74
CA PHE A 268 -0.41 15.41 1.84
C PHE A 268 -0.78 15.98 0.47
N PRO A 269 -0.08 15.60 -0.61
CA PRO A 269 -0.49 15.98 -1.95
C PRO A 269 -1.99 15.68 -2.09
N ASN A 270 -2.76 16.54 -2.76
CA ASN A 270 -4.20 16.31 -2.97
C ASN A 270 -4.53 14.95 -3.65
N GLN A 271 -3.50 14.22 -4.11
CA GLN A 271 -3.54 12.87 -4.66
C GLN A 271 -3.50 11.76 -3.59
N CYS A 272 -3.23 12.09 -2.33
CA CYS A 272 -3.06 11.15 -1.22
C CYS A 272 -4.26 11.15 -0.26
N PHE A 273 -4.78 12.33 0.11
CA PHE A 273 -6.04 12.50 0.87
C PHE A 273 -6.59 13.90 0.57
N TRP A 274 -7.86 14.04 0.19
CA TRP A 274 -8.42 15.33 -0.24
C TRP A 274 -8.96 16.15 0.94
N GLN A 275 -8.67 17.46 0.98
CA GLN A 275 -9.19 18.38 2.00
C GLN A 275 -10.40 19.18 1.45
N GLN A 276 -11.50 19.24 2.21
CA GLN A 276 -12.61 20.17 1.94
C GLN A 276 -12.09 21.61 2.07
N SER A 277 -12.01 22.33 0.96
CA SER A 277 -11.93 23.79 1.04
C SER A 277 -13.21 24.28 1.72
N SER A 278 -13.03 25.03 2.80
CA SER A 278 -14.11 25.60 3.61
C SER A 278 -14.96 26.55 2.78
N GLY A 279 -15.96 25.99 2.11
CA GLY A 279 -17.17 26.69 1.75
C GLY A 279 -17.78 27.22 3.05
N LYS A 280 -17.66 28.53 3.26
CA LYS A 280 -18.36 29.24 4.32
C LYS A 280 -19.83 28.83 4.25
N TYR A 281 -20.29 28.07 5.24
CA TYR A 281 -21.70 28.06 5.59
C TYR A 281 -22.03 29.48 6.06
N ARG A 282 -22.72 30.23 5.20
CA ARG A 282 -23.73 31.20 5.61
C ARG A 282 -25.08 30.61 5.25
#